data_AF-A0A0R0LTU9-F1
#
_entry.id   AF-A0A0R0LTU9-F1
#
_cell.length_a   1.000
_cell.length_b   1.000
_cell.length_c   1.000
_cell.angle_alpha   90.00
_cell.angle_beta   90.00
_cell.angle_gamma   90.00
#
_symmetry.space_group_name_H-M   'P 1'
#
loop_
_entity.id
_entity.type
_entity.pdbx_description
1 polymer ?
#
loop_
_entity_poly.entity_id
_entity_poly.type
_entity_poly.pdbx_seq_one_letter_code
_entity_poly.pdbx_strand_id
1 'polypeptide(L)'
;MVKNILFLFDVDGTLTPARQKISHEMLKFLKLLRQHVKIAFVGGSDLVKQKEQVSNDILDFFDYSFPENGLSFYSGNKLIKSTSIIDYLGESNIQNVINDTLSFLSKIKLPFKRGTFIELRTSMLNVSPPGRTCSMEERKKFYEYDKIHKIRKSYCQFMKNKHKNMTFSIGGQISVDVFPNGWDKTYCLRHLIPSRLRDYNSLKEAVSSYNEVTPLNDVTPLKEAVSSYNEVTPLKDVVSSYNEIIDRSCNKDCKITNSLRNHVNCQEMCMAGNQTIQSDKIEQGEQNTQQGDKIEQNTEQNIEQDDQNIEQNSEESQEDLVSEIFFFGDMIEEGQNDYELMQHPLVTGVPVKSPEDTMLKCKEILKSKGLF
;
A
#
# COMPACT_ATOMS: atom_id res chain seq x y z
N MET A 1 8.43 -29.46 5.35
CA MET A 1 8.08 -28.05 5.68
C MET A 1 6.71 -27.78 5.08
N VAL A 2 5.72 -27.45 5.91
CA VAL A 2 4.41 -27.00 5.41
C VAL A 2 4.67 -25.70 4.63
N LYS A 3 4.23 -25.65 3.37
CA LYS A 3 4.35 -24.43 2.56
C LYS A 3 3.39 -23.41 3.15
N ASN A 4 3.88 -22.27 3.63
CA ASN A 4 3.05 -21.14 4.04
C ASN A 4 2.46 -20.49 2.79
N ILE A 5 1.37 -21.05 2.27
CA ILE A 5 0.64 -20.54 1.12
C ILE A 5 -0.47 -19.63 1.62
N LEU A 6 -0.62 -18.47 0.99
CA LEU A 6 -1.71 -17.53 1.21
C LEU A 6 -2.58 -17.45 -0.04
N PHE A 7 -3.89 -17.64 0.13
CA PHE A 7 -4.87 -17.25 -0.88
C PHE A 7 -5.44 -15.88 -0.51
N LEU A 8 -5.18 -14.90 -1.37
CA LEU A 8 -5.63 -13.52 -1.25
C LEU A 8 -6.78 -13.31 -2.24
N PHE A 9 -7.90 -12.76 -1.78
CA PHE A 9 -9.11 -12.61 -2.59
C PHE A 9 -9.49 -11.13 -2.75
N ASP A 10 -9.86 -10.72 -3.95
CA ASP A 10 -10.81 -9.61 -4.09
C ASP A 10 -12.18 -10.01 -3.52
N VAL A 11 -13.07 -9.04 -3.28
CA VAL A 11 -14.38 -9.28 -2.69
C VAL A 11 -15.51 -9.27 -3.72
N ASP A 12 -15.70 -8.18 -4.48
CA ASP A 12 -16.91 -7.98 -5.28
C ASP A 12 -16.73 -8.52 -6.70
N GLY A 13 -17.44 -9.59 -7.07
CA GLY A 13 -17.23 -10.33 -8.31
C GLY A 13 -16.39 -11.60 -8.10
N THR A 14 -15.53 -11.59 -7.08
CA THR A 14 -14.64 -12.70 -6.72
C THR A 14 -15.18 -13.60 -5.59
N LEU A 15 -15.54 -13.04 -4.43
CA LEU A 15 -16.14 -13.80 -3.32
C LEU A 15 -17.66 -13.67 -3.29
N THR A 16 -18.18 -12.54 -3.75
CA THR A 16 -19.61 -12.26 -3.88
C THR A 16 -19.99 -12.06 -5.34
N PRO A 17 -21.25 -12.33 -5.74
CA PRO A 17 -21.71 -11.82 -7.03
C PRO A 17 -21.67 -10.29 -7.02
N ALA A 18 -21.46 -9.67 -8.17
CA ALA A 18 -21.31 -8.22 -8.28
C ALA A 18 -22.45 -7.46 -7.57
N ARG A 19 -22.08 -6.62 -6.59
CA ARG A 19 -22.94 -5.80 -5.72
C ARG A 19 -24.00 -6.58 -4.94
N GLN A 20 -23.77 -7.86 -4.71
CA GLN A 20 -24.66 -8.73 -3.95
C GLN A 20 -23.96 -9.29 -2.72
N LYS A 21 -24.74 -9.94 -1.84
CA LYS A 21 -24.21 -10.55 -0.64
C LYS A 21 -23.52 -11.88 -0.92
N ILE A 22 -22.52 -12.22 -0.11
CA ILE A 22 -21.87 -13.53 -0.16
C ILE A 22 -22.88 -14.67 0.04
N SER A 23 -22.66 -15.79 -0.65
CA SER A 23 -23.49 -16.98 -0.47
C SER A 23 -23.08 -17.76 0.80
N HIS A 24 -24.03 -18.49 1.38
CA HIS A 24 -23.74 -19.38 2.51
C HIS A 24 -22.79 -20.52 2.12
N GLU A 25 -22.82 -20.95 0.85
CA GLU A 25 -21.90 -21.94 0.30
C GLU A 25 -20.46 -21.43 0.28
N MET A 26 -20.23 -20.20 -0.18
CA MET A 26 -18.91 -19.58 -0.16
C MET A 26 -18.37 -19.43 1.28
N LEU A 27 -19.21 -19.02 2.25
CA LEU A 27 -18.78 -18.93 3.65
C LEU A 27 -18.35 -20.29 4.23
N LYS A 28 -19.07 -21.37 3.89
CA LYS A 28 -18.66 -22.74 4.27
C LYS A 28 -17.37 -23.13 3.59
N PHE A 29 -17.20 -22.78 2.33
CA PHE A 29 -16.00 -23.05 1.57
C PHE A 29 -14.77 -22.34 2.17
N LEU A 30 -14.87 -21.05 2.49
CA LEU A 30 -13.77 -20.29 3.12
C LEU A 30 -13.33 -20.92 4.45
N LYS A 31 -14.28 -21.39 5.27
CA LYS A 31 -13.99 -22.11 6.52
C LYS A 31 -13.20 -23.41 6.28
N LEU A 32 -13.54 -24.17 5.24
CA LEU A 32 -12.82 -25.39 4.87
C LEU A 32 -11.45 -25.07 4.27
N LEU A 33 -11.37 -24.02 3.44
CA LEU A 33 -10.14 -23.59 2.80
C LEU A 33 -9.09 -23.17 3.82
N ARG A 34 -9.49 -22.41 4.85
CA ARG A 34 -8.63 -21.95 5.96
C ARG A 34 -7.96 -23.08 6.75
N GLN A 35 -8.47 -24.31 6.67
CA GLN A 35 -7.85 -25.48 7.30
C GLN A 35 -6.60 -25.97 6.55
N HIS A 36 -6.41 -25.55 5.30
CA HIS A 36 -5.35 -26.03 4.41
C HIS A 36 -4.31 -24.95 4.07
N VAL A 37 -4.74 -23.70 3.98
CA VAL A 37 -3.90 -22.53 3.63
C VAL A 37 -4.33 -21.32 4.45
N LYS A 38 -3.45 -20.32 4.58
CA LYS A 38 -3.88 -19.01 5.07
C LYS A 38 -4.78 -18.37 4.04
N ILE A 39 -5.79 -17.64 4.50
CA ILE A 39 -6.66 -16.87 3.61
C ILE A 39 -6.77 -15.42 4.03
N ALA A 40 -6.85 -14.53 3.04
CA ALA A 40 -7.01 -13.11 3.24
C ALA A 40 -7.91 -12.49 2.18
N PHE A 41 -8.52 -11.35 2.48
CA PHE A 41 -9.17 -10.52 1.46
C PHE A 41 -8.50 -9.15 1.35
N VAL A 42 -8.53 -8.57 0.15
CA VAL A 42 -8.16 -7.18 -0.12
C VAL A 42 -9.25 -6.51 -0.94
N GLY A 43 -9.67 -5.32 -0.54
CA GLY A 43 -10.68 -4.58 -1.28
C GLY A 43 -10.56 -3.08 -1.11
N GLY A 44 -10.93 -2.33 -2.14
CA GLY A 44 -10.83 -0.87 -2.13
C GLY A 44 -11.83 -0.15 -1.22
N SER A 45 -12.88 -0.86 -0.78
CA SER A 45 -13.89 -0.32 0.13
C SER A 45 -13.43 -0.38 1.59
N ASP A 46 -13.99 0.52 2.41
CA ASP A 46 -13.87 0.49 3.87
C ASP A 46 -14.48 -0.78 4.49
N LEU A 47 -14.11 -1.08 5.74
CA LEU A 47 -14.56 -2.29 6.43
C LEU A 47 -16.10 -2.34 6.60
N VAL A 48 -16.77 -1.20 6.69
CA VAL A 48 -18.24 -1.16 6.84
C VAL A 48 -18.91 -1.73 5.60
N LYS A 49 -18.49 -1.29 4.42
CA LYS A 49 -18.98 -1.84 3.15
C LYS A 49 -18.61 -3.31 2.96
N GLN A 50 -17.41 -3.70 3.36
CA GLN A 50 -17.00 -5.11 3.31
C GLN A 50 -17.92 -5.99 4.19
N LYS A 51 -18.29 -5.50 5.37
CA LYS A 51 -19.25 -6.17 6.26
C LYS A 51 -20.66 -6.24 5.66
N GLU A 52 -21.09 -5.20 4.96
CA GLU A 52 -22.40 -5.19 4.27
C GLU A 52 -22.46 -6.23 3.13
N GLN A 53 -21.38 -6.39 2.37
CA GLN A 53 -21.29 -7.33 1.25
C GLN A 53 -21.07 -8.77 1.71
N VAL A 54 -20.22 -9.00 2.70
CA VAL A 54 -19.87 -10.36 3.16
C VAL A 54 -20.70 -10.73 4.38
N SER A 55 -20.31 -10.23 5.54
CA SER A 55 -21.01 -10.44 6.81
C SER A 55 -20.43 -9.52 7.87
N ASN A 56 -21.19 -9.24 8.93
CA ASN A 56 -20.68 -8.47 10.07
C ASN A 56 -19.42 -9.08 10.70
N ASP A 57 -19.31 -10.41 10.60
CA ASP A 57 -18.26 -11.23 11.17
C ASP A 57 -17.17 -11.56 10.12
N ILE A 58 -17.07 -10.80 9.03
CA ILE A 58 -16.12 -11.06 7.92
C ILE A 58 -14.70 -11.37 8.41
N LEU A 59 -14.22 -10.61 9.41
CA LEU A 59 -12.87 -10.77 9.96
C LEU A 59 -12.63 -12.14 10.60
N ASP A 60 -13.67 -12.82 11.09
CA ASP A 60 -13.56 -14.16 11.68
C ASP A 60 -13.24 -15.24 10.65
N PHE A 61 -13.55 -14.98 9.37
CA PHE A 61 -13.34 -15.94 8.29
C PHE A 61 -11.91 -15.92 7.76
N PHE A 62 -11.14 -14.85 8.00
CA PHE A 62 -9.82 -14.67 7.38
C PHE A 62 -8.70 -14.60 8.42
N ASP A 63 -7.50 -14.99 8.00
CA ASP A 63 -6.29 -14.80 8.79
C ASP A 63 -5.84 -13.33 8.72
N TYR A 64 -5.91 -12.74 7.53
CA TYR A 64 -5.60 -11.34 7.29
C TYR A 64 -6.71 -10.62 6.53
N SER A 65 -6.91 -9.34 6.79
CA SER A 65 -7.93 -8.54 6.12
C SER A 65 -7.40 -7.15 5.76
N PHE A 66 -7.58 -6.76 4.49
CA PHE A 66 -7.04 -5.54 3.91
C PHE A 66 -8.12 -4.62 3.32
N PRO A 67 -8.98 -3.99 4.15
CA PRO A 67 -9.84 -2.89 3.71
C PRO A 67 -9.02 -1.71 3.16
N GLU A 68 -9.63 -0.93 2.27
CA GLU A 68 -9.01 0.23 1.63
C GLU A 68 -7.64 -0.12 1.02
N ASN A 69 -7.59 -1.22 0.25
CA ASN A 69 -6.38 -1.76 -0.39
C ASN A 69 -5.25 -2.16 0.59
N GLY A 70 -5.56 -2.29 1.89
CA GLY A 70 -4.59 -2.60 2.93
C GLY A 70 -4.06 -1.39 3.69
N LEU A 71 -4.64 -0.20 3.49
CA LEU A 71 -4.35 0.95 4.35
C LEU A 71 -4.81 0.71 5.78
N SER A 72 -5.87 -0.10 5.94
CA SER A 72 -6.16 -0.77 7.20
C SER A 72 -5.80 -2.25 7.09
N PHE A 73 -5.07 -2.76 8.06
CA PHE A 73 -4.63 -4.16 8.13
C PHE A 73 -5.09 -4.79 9.45
N TYR A 74 -5.82 -5.89 9.34
CA TYR A 74 -6.23 -6.72 10.48
C TYR A 74 -5.59 -8.10 10.40
N SER A 75 -5.18 -8.63 11.56
CA SER A 75 -4.82 -10.03 11.76
C SER A 75 -5.87 -10.66 12.68
N GLY A 76 -6.65 -11.58 12.13
CA GLY A 76 -7.96 -11.96 12.68
C GLY A 76 -8.82 -10.71 12.94
N ASN A 77 -9.30 -10.54 14.18
CA ASN A 77 -10.10 -9.40 14.59
C ASN A 77 -9.31 -8.19 15.09
N LYS A 78 -7.97 -8.29 15.18
CA LYS A 78 -7.14 -7.21 15.73
C LYS A 78 -6.69 -6.29 14.62
N LEU A 79 -7.01 -4.99 14.74
CA LEU A 79 -6.42 -3.95 13.91
C LEU A 79 -4.92 -3.84 14.25
N ILE A 80 -4.07 -4.11 13.26
CA ILE A 80 -2.61 -4.06 13.41
C ILE A 80 -2.08 -2.71 12.96
N LYS A 81 -2.56 -2.19 11.83
CA LYS A 81 -2.11 -0.90 11.28
C LYS A 81 -3.25 -0.21 10.56
N SER A 82 -3.32 1.12 10.69
CA SER A 82 -4.19 1.98 9.88
C SER A 82 -3.37 3.18 9.44
N THR A 83 -3.43 3.55 8.16
CA THR A 83 -2.69 4.67 7.58
C THR A 83 -3.66 5.64 6.94
N SER A 84 -3.63 6.91 7.37
CA SER A 84 -4.44 7.95 6.74
C SER A 84 -3.66 8.71 5.67
N ILE A 85 -4.38 9.27 4.69
CA ILE A 85 -3.80 10.10 3.64
C ILE A 85 -3.16 11.38 4.21
N ILE A 86 -3.69 11.89 5.33
CA ILE A 86 -3.12 13.05 6.02
C ILE A 86 -1.78 12.67 6.64
N ASP A 87 -1.70 11.56 7.36
CA ASP A 87 -0.45 11.12 8.00
C ASP A 87 0.64 10.84 6.96
N TYR A 88 0.24 10.30 5.80
CA TYR A 88 1.17 9.99 4.72
C TYR A 88 1.67 11.21 3.94
N LEU A 89 0.77 12.14 3.56
CA LEU A 89 1.15 13.30 2.75
C LEU A 89 1.59 14.49 3.58
N GLY A 90 1.10 14.61 4.81
CA GLY A 90 1.21 15.79 5.63
C GLY A 90 0.24 16.89 5.22
N GLU A 91 -0.11 17.74 6.19
CA GLU A 91 -1.14 18.77 6.07
C GLU A 91 -0.87 19.78 4.93
N SER A 92 0.40 20.17 4.74
CA SER A 92 0.79 21.11 3.68
C SER A 92 0.47 20.57 2.28
N ASN A 93 0.79 19.31 2.00
CA ASN A 93 0.52 18.70 0.71
C ASN A 93 -0.98 18.50 0.47
N ILE A 94 -1.72 18.10 1.52
CA ILE A 94 -3.19 18.00 1.46
C ILE A 94 -3.81 19.35 1.10
N GLN A 95 -3.40 20.44 1.77
CA GLN A 95 -3.88 21.78 1.46
C GLN A 95 -3.56 22.20 0.04
N ASN A 96 -2.37 21.88 -0.48
CA ASN A 96 -2.01 22.17 -1.87
C ASN A 96 -2.93 21.46 -2.87
N VAL A 97 -3.19 20.17 -2.66
CA VAL A 97 -4.13 19.39 -3.50
C VAL A 97 -5.54 19.98 -3.43
N ILE A 98 -6.02 20.32 -2.23
CA ILE A 98 -7.35 20.91 -2.02
C ILE A 98 -7.46 22.29 -2.69
N ASN A 99 -6.46 23.16 -2.52
CA ASN A 99 -6.44 24.50 -3.08
C ASN A 99 -6.49 24.47 -4.61
N ASP A 100 -5.69 23.60 -5.23
CA ASP A 100 -5.72 23.40 -6.69
C ASP A 100 -7.05 22.84 -7.16
N THR A 101 -7.64 21.91 -6.41
CA THR A 101 -8.97 21.37 -6.68
C THR A 101 -10.02 22.48 -6.66
N LEU A 102 -10.07 23.30 -5.60
CA LEU A 102 -11.01 24.41 -5.47
C LEU A 102 -10.79 25.46 -6.57
N SER A 103 -9.54 25.75 -6.94
CA SER A 103 -9.21 26.65 -8.05
C SER A 103 -9.78 26.15 -9.38
N PHE A 104 -9.71 24.85 -9.66
CA PHE A 104 -10.34 24.26 -10.84
C PHE A 104 -11.87 24.36 -10.77
N LEU A 105 -12.46 23.90 -9.66
CA LEU A 105 -13.91 23.80 -9.49
C LEU A 105 -14.62 25.17 -9.49
N SER A 106 -13.94 26.20 -9.01
CA SER A 106 -14.46 27.57 -9.01
C SER A 106 -14.64 28.15 -10.43
N LYS A 107 -13.81 27.73 -11.39
CA LYS A 107 -13.77 28.28 -12.75
C LYS A 107 -14.72 27.58 -13.74
N ILE A 108 -14.99 26.30 -13.54
CA ILE A 108 -15.86 25.54 -14.44
C ILE A 108 -17.33 25.97 -14.30
N LYS A 109 -18.07 26.05 -15.41
CA LYS A 109 -19.53 26.19 -15.40
C LYS A 109 -20.16 24.82 -15.62
N LEU A 110 -21.12 24.48 -14.77
CA LEU A 110 -21.88 23.23 -14.83
C LEU A 110 -23.38 23.55 -14.88
N PRO A 111 -24.24 22.64 -15.36
CA PRO A 111 -25.68 22.83 -15.32
C PRO A 111 -26.22 23.08 -13.91
N PHE A 112 -25.51 22.58 -12.89
CA PHE A 112 -25.78 22.84 -11.48
C PHE A 112 -24.51 22.57 -10.66
N LYS A 113 -24.46 23.15 -9.46
CA LYS A 113 -23.54 22.80 -8.38
C LYS A 113 -24.35 22.66 -7.09
N ARG A 114 -23.95 21.73 -6.22
CA ARG A 114 -24.57 21.48 -4.91
C ARG A 114 -23.53 21.69 -3.82
N GLY A 115 -23.34 20.73 -2.92
CA GLY A 115 -22.36 20.77 -1.83
C GLY A 115 -21.56 19.49 -1.75
N THR A 116 -20.55 19.49 -0.86
CA THR A 116 -19.57 18.39 -0.70
C THR A 116 -18.83 18.12 -2.02
N PHE A 117 -18.06 19.12 -2.46
CA PHE A 117 -17.22 19.02 -3.66
C PHE A 117 -15.93 18.24 -3.43
N ILE A 118 -15.42 18.29 -2.21
CA ILE A 118 -14.25 17.55 -1.74
C ILE A 118 -14.67 16.88 -0.45
N GLU A 119 -14.54 15.56 -0.40
CA GLU A 119 -14.83 14.72 0.76
C GLU A 119 -13.52 14.04 1.16
N LEU A 120 -12.99 14.38 2.33
CA LEU A 120 -11.86 13.67 2.91
C LEU A 120 -12.34 12.35 3.48
N ARG A 121 -11.66 11.28 3.09
CA ARG A 121 -11.77 9.94 3.68
C ARG A 121 -10.43 9.56 4.29
N THR A 122 -10.39 8.45 5.03
CA THR A 122 -9.17 7.93 5.64
C THR A 122 -8.07 7.75 4.60
N SER A 123 -8.37 7.05 3.50
CA SER A 123 -7.40 6.67 2.46
C SER A 123 -7.30 7.63 1.27
N MET A 124 -8.20 8.58 1.11
CA MET A 124 -8.30 9.35 -0.13
C MET A 124 -9.11 10.62 0.02
N LEU A 125 -8.99 11.51 -0.96
CA LEU A 125 -9.96 12.56 -1.21
C LEU A 125 -10.91 12.11 -2.32
N ASN A 126 -12.22 12.24 -2.12
CA ASN A 126 -13.20 12.10 -3.19
C ASN A 126 -13.63 13.48 -3.68
N VAL A 127 -13.38 13.78 -4.95
CA VAL A 127 -13.70 15.07 -5.56
C VAL A 127 -14.89 14.91 -6.49
N SER A 128 -15.95 15.69 -6.29
CA SER A 128 -17.15 15.68 -7.13
C SER A 128 -17.43 17.08 -7.68
N PRO A 129 -17.22 17.32 -8.99
CA PRO A 129 -17.50 18.63 -9.61
C PRO A 129 -18.92 19.17 -9.40
N PRO A 130 -20.01 18.37 -9.52
CA PRO A 130 -21.35 18.86 -9.22
C PRO A 130 -21.66 18.92 -7.71
N GLY A 131 -20.81 18.32 -6.86
CA GLY A 131 -21.05 18.12 -5.42
C GLY A 131 -21.81 16.83 -5.12
N ARG A 132 -21.44 16.12 -4.05
CA ARG A 132 -22.02 14.81 -3.67
C ARG A 132 -23.46 14.90 -3.15
N THR A 133 -23.90 16.08 -2.68
CA THR A 133 -25.27 16.29 -2.19
C THR A 133 -26.32 16.40 -3.31
N CYS A 134 -25.94 16.17 -4.57
CA CYS A 134 -26.87 16.09 -5.69
C CYS A 134 -27.77 14.84 -5.64
N SER A 135 -28.99 15.00 -6.15
CA SER A 135 -29.98 13.91 -6.23
C SER A 135 -29.58 12.83 -7.24
N MET A 136 -30.23 11.66 -7.19
CA MET A 136 -29.97 10.60 -8.18
C MET A 136 -30.29 11.01 -9.62
N GLU A 137 -31.30 11.85 -9.83
CA GLU A 137 -31.62 12.41 -11.15
C GLU A 137 -30.52 13.37 -11.63
N GLU A 138 -30.03 14.22 -10.73
CA GLU A 138 -28.92 15.12 -11.00
C GLU A 138 -27.64 14.34 -11.30
N ARG A 139 -27.34 13.26 -10.57
CA ARG A 139 -26.20 12.37 -10.86
C ARG A 139 -26.22 11.85 -12.28
N LYS A 140 -27.39 11.34 -12.74
CA LYS A 140 -27.57 10.89 -14.13
C LYS A 140 -27.37 12.05 -15.11
N LYS A 141 -27.95 13.22 -14.84
CA LYS A 141 -27.81 14.42 -15.67
C LYS A 141 -26.35 14.88 -15.80
N PHE A 142 -25.60 14.91 -14.69
CA PHE A 142 -24.18 15.23 -14.71
C PHE A 142 -23.37 14.16 -15.45
N TYR A 143 -23.70 12.87 -15.27
CA TYR A 143 -22.99 11.80 -15.96
C TYR A 143 -23.08 11.91 -17.48
N GLU A 144 -24.28 12.18 -18.01
CA GLU A 144 -24.46 12.42 -19.46
C GLU A 144 -23.78 13.73 -19.91
N TYR A 145 -23.86 14.78 -19.10
CA TYR A 145 -23.14 16.03 -19.38
C TYR A 145 -21.62 15.82 -19.43
N ASP A 146 -21.05 15.11 -18.46
CA ASP A 146 -19.62 14.81 -18.36
C ASP A 146 -19.13 13.90 -19.49
N LYS A 147 -19.96 12.99 -20.01
CA LYS A 147 -19.62 12.20 -21.21
C LYS A 147 -19.35 13.09 -22.43
N ILE A 148 -20.08 14.20 -22.58
CA ILE A 148 -19.94 15.13 -23.70
C ILE A 148 -18.81 16.13 -23.42
N HIS A 149 -18.83 16.76 -22.25
CA HIS A 149 -17.95 17.88 -21.91
C HIS A 149 -16.63 17.47 -21.24
N LYS A 150 -16.48 16.20 -20.87
CA LYS A 150 -15.26 15.59 -20.31
C LYS A 150 -14.70 16.32 -19.08
N ILE A 151 -15.56 16.89 -18.23
CA ILE A 151 -15.18 17.71 -17.07
C ILE A 151 -14.22 16.97 -16.14
N ARG A 152 -14.56 15.73 -15.74
CA ARG A 152 -13.71 14.94 -14.83
C ARG A 152 -12.38 14.54 -15.47
N LYS A 153 -12.37 14.26 -16.78
CA LYS A 153 -11.13 13.97 -17.52
C LYS A 153 -10.21 15.20 -17.56
N SER A 154 -10.76 16.38 -17.84
CA SER A 154 -10.03 17.65 -17.81
C SER A 154 -9.50 17.98 -16.41
N TYR A 155 -10.30 17.68 -15.37
CA TYR A 155 -9.86 17.80 -13.97
C TYR A 155 -8.67 16.88 -13.67
N CYS A 156 -8.76 15.58 -13.99
CA CYS A 156 -7.67 14.63 -13.80
C CYS A 156 -6.38 15.09 -14.50
N GLN A 157 -6.48 15.59 -15.74
CA GLN A 157 -5.31 16.08 -16.48
C GLN A 157 -4.71 17.33 -15.84
N PHE A 158 -5.55 18.29 -15.44
CA PHE A 158 -5.10 19.49 -14.74
C PHE A 158 -4.35 19.16 -13.45
N MET A 159 -4.90 18.24 -12.65
CA MET A 159 -4.31 17.88 -11.37
C MET A 159 -3.05 17.02 -11.51
N LYS A 160 -3.01 16.05 -12.43
CA LYS A 160 -1.82 15.22 -12.70
C LYS A 160 -0.60 16.05 -13.08
N ASN A 161 -0.79 17.16 -13.80
CA ASN A 161 0.30 18.07 -14.16
C ASN A 161 0.92 18.77 -12.94
N LYS A 162 0.15 18.96 -11.87
CA LYS A 162 0.58 19.64 -10.64
C LYS A 162 1.06 18.68 -9.55
N HIS A 163 0.42 17.53 -9.44
CA HIS A 163 0.60 16.56 -8.35
C HIS A 163 0.99 15.19 -8.93
N LYS A 164 2.27 15.06 -9.34
CA LYS A 164 2.76 13.88 -10.08
C LYS A 164 2.81 12.59 -9.25
N ASN A 165 2.93 12.71 -7.93
CA ASN A 165 2.94 11.60 -6.97
C ASN A 165 1.53 11.15 -6.55
N MET A 166 0.49 11.70 -7.18
CA MET A 166 -0.91 11.41 -6.88
C MET A 166 -1.60 10.79 -8.10
N THR A 167 -2.48 9.84 -7.82
CA THR A 167 -3.39 9.22 -8.78
C THR A 167 -4.75 9.89 -8.70
N PHE A 168 -5.36 10.10 -9.88
CA PHE A 168 -6.66 10.73 -10.05
C PHE A 168 -7.53 9.80 -10.90
N SER A 169 -8.39 9.01 -10.25
CA SER A 169 -9.20 7.97 -10.89
C SER A 169 -10.66 8.38 -10.97
N ILE A 170 -11.26 8.34 -12.16
CA ILE A 170 -12.67 8.68 -12.34
C ILE A 170 -13.54 7.55 -11.77
N GLY A 171 -14.30 7.86 -10.72
CA GLY A 171 -15.15 6.90 -10.01
C GLY A 171 -16.64 7.19 -10.18
N GLY A 172 -17.41 6.16 -10.56
CA GLY A 172 -18.87 6.22 -10.64
C GLY A 172 -19.40 7.32 -11.56
N GLN A 173 -20.56 7.89 -11.21
CA GLN A 173 -21.27 8.85 -12.07
C GLN A 173 -20.79 10.30 -11.93
N ILE A 174 -20.23 10.69 -10.78
CA ILE A 174 -20.04 12.11 -10.44
C ILE A 174 -18.69 12.49 -9.84
N SER A 175 -17.82 11.52 -9.56
CA SER A 175 -16.63 11.79 -8.75
C SER A 175 -15.33 11.32 -9.39
N VAL A 176 -14.24 11.77 -8.78
CA VAL A 176 -12.85 11.37 -9.01
C VAL A 176 -12.25 11.06 -7.64
N ASP A 177 -11.69 9.87 -7.46
CA ASP A 177 -10.93 9.51 -6.27
C ASP A 177 -9.47 9.97 -6.47
N VAL A 178 -8.91 10.56 -5.41
CA VAL A 178 -7.58 11.17 -5.39
C VAL A 178 -6.79 10.58 -4.22
N PHE A 179 -5.72 9.86 -4.55
CA PHE A 179 -4.91 9.12 -3.58
C PHE A 179 -3.45 9.05 -4.04
N PRO A 180 -2.48 8.82 -3.14
CA PRO A 180 -1.07 8.65 -3.51
C PRO A 180 -0.85 7.50 -4.50
N ASN A 181 0.16 7.63 -5.36
CA ASN A 181 0.57 6.53 -6.23
C ASN A 181 0.97 5.30 -5.39
N GLY A 182 0.61 4.10 -5.84
CA GLY A 182 0.88 2.84 -5.13
C GLY A 182 -0.08 2.55 -3.97
N TRP A 183 -1.18 3.31 -3.82
CA TRP A 183 -2.30 2.99 -2.92
C TRP A 183 -3.39 2.16 -3.64
N ASP A 184 -3.00 1.39 -4.64
CA ASP A 184 -3.77 0.29 -5.22
C ASP A 184 -3.62 -1.00 -4.38
N LYS A 185 -4.20 -2.12 -4.83
CA LYS A 185 -4.20 -3.38 -4.07
C LYS A 185 -2.81 -3.95 -3.78
N THR A 186 -1.77 -3.54 -4.52
CA THR A 186 -0.38 -3.93 -4.20
C THR A 186 0.08 -3.40 -2.84
N TYR A 187 -0.56 -2.36 -2.31
CA TYR A 187 -0.24 -1.81 -0.99
C TYR A 187 -0.32 -2.87 0.12
N CYS A 188 -1.26 -3.81 0.05
CA CYS A 188 -1.43 -4.85 1.08
C CYS A 188 -0.21 -5.77 1.22
N LEU A 189 0.59 -5.94 0.16
CA LEU A 189 1.79 -6.79 0.19
C LEU A 189 2.83 -6.29 1.19
N ARG A 190 2.78 -5.01 1.56
CA ARG A 190 3.61 -4.39 2.60
C ARG A 190 3.41 -4.98 3.99
N HIS A 191 2.30 -5.66 4.23
CA HIS A 191 2.00 -6.30 5.51
C HIS A 191 2.25 -7.81 5.48
N LEU A 192 2.31 -8.40 4.29
CA LEU A 192 2.48 -9.84 4.09
C LEU A 192 3.94 -10.25 3.89
N ILE A 193 4.77 -9.30 3.46
CA ILE A 193 6.13 -9.56 3.00
C ILE A 193 7.11 -8.71 3.83
N PRO A 194 8.19 -9.31 4.37
CA PRO A 194 9.24 -8.58 5.06
C PRO A 194 9.74 -7.37 4.28
N SER A 195 10.09 -6.30 5.00
CA SER A 195 10.69 -5.09 4.45
C SER A 195 11.85 -5.38 3.49
N ARG A 196 12.73 -6.31 3.86
CA ARG A 196 13.94 -6.67 3.08
C ARG A 196 13.66 -7.18 1.66
N LEU A 197 12.54 -7.88 1.43
CA LEU A 197 12.16 -8.36 0.10
C LEU A 197 11.48 -7.29 -0.76
N ARG A 198 10.80 -6.32 -0.12
CA ARG A 198 10.29 -5.14 -0.84
C ARG A 198 11.44 -4.32 -1.38
N ASP A 199 12.48 -4.12 -0.58
CA ASP A 199 13.69 -3.41 -0.99
C ASP A 199 14.38 -4.11 -2.17
N TYR A 200 14.44 -5.45 -2.20
CA TYR A 200 14.98 -6.19 -3.35
C TYR A 200 14.23 -5.93 -4.66
N ASN A 201 12.89 -5.89 -4.64
CA ASN A 201 12.12 -5.59 -5.86
C ASN A 201 12.21 -4.13 -6.27
N SER A 202 12.15 -3.20 -5.30
CA SER A 202 12.43 -1.78 -5.57
C SER A 202 13.84 -1.58 -6.13
N LEU A 203 14.81 -2.38 -5.68
CA LEU A 203 16.16 -2.41 -6.25
C LEU A 203 16.19 -3.02 -7.65
N LYS A 204 15.45 -4.10 -7.91
CA LYS A 204 15.37 -4.71 -9.24
C LYS A 204 14.77 -3.74 -10.26
N GLU A 205 13.72 -3.01 -9.88
CA GLU A 205 13.12 -1.93 -10.68
C GLU A 205 14.06 -0.74 -10.86
N ALA A 206 14.74 -0.30 -9.80
CA ALA A 206 15.76 0.75 -9.87
C ALA A 206 16.93 0.37 -10.79
N VAL A 207 17.40 -0.89 -10.73
CA VAL A 207 18.48 -1.41 -11.60
C VAL A 207 18.02 -1.53 -13.04
N SER A 208 16.76 -1.92 -13.29
CA SER A 208 16.18 -2.01 -14.63
C SER A 208 16.04 -0.62 -15.28
N SER A 209 15.58 0.38 -14.52
CA SER A 209 15.47 1.78 -14.97
C SER A 209 16.81 2.50 -15.11
N TYR A 210 17.86 2.07 -14.40
CA TYR A 210 19.22 2.59 -14.53
C TYR A 210 19.91 2.22 -15.85
N ASN A 211 19.37 1.29 -16.64
CA ASN A 211 19.96 0.94 -17.94
C ASN A 211 19.81 2.03 -19.02
N GLU A 212 19.13 3.15 -18.74
CA GLU A 212 18.95 4.24 -19.71
C GLU A 212 19.69 5.56 -19.42
N VAL A 213 20.34 5.74 -18.26
CA VAL A 213 20.98 7.03 -17.94
C VAL A 213 22.33 6.87 -17.22
N THR A 214 23.40 7.18 -17.97
CA THR A 214 24.78 7.52 -17.55
C THR A 214 25.75 6.43 -17.04
N PRO A 215 26.99 6.36 -17.57
CA PRO A 215 28.03 5.44 -17.14
C PRO A 215 28.90 6.07 -16.04
N LEU A 216 28.41 6.15 -14.80
CA LEU A 216 29.24 6.49 -13.65
C LEU A 216 28.75 5.74 -12.41
N ASN A 217 29.12 4.45 -12.36
CA ASN A 217 29.38 3.59 -11.20
C ASN A 217 29.32 2.15 -11.70
N ASP A 218 30.32 1.34 -11.34
CA ASP A 218 30.39 -0.06 -11.74
C ASP A 218 29.28 -0.87 -11.04
N VAL A 219 28.11 -0.94 -11.68
CA VAL A 219 26.92 -1.68 -11.21
C VAL A 219 27.02 -3.18 -11.53
N THR A 220 28.16 -3.67 -12.00
CA THR A 220 28.39 -5.06 -12.38
C THR A 220 28.08 -6.06 -11.25
N PRO A 221 28.44 -5.83 -9.97
CA PRO A 221 28.07 -6.74 -8.87
C PRO A 221 26.56 -6.85 -8.65
N LEU A 222 25.81 -5.75 -8.87
CA LEU A 222 24.35 -5.72 -8.79
C LEU A 222 23.70 -6.39 -10.01
N LYS A 223 24.27 -6.22 -11.20
CA LYS A 223 23.83 -6.89 -12.42
C LYS A 223 24.06 -8.40 -12.34
N GLU A 224 25.20 -8.84 -11.83
CA GLU A 224 25.51 -10.25 -11.58
C GLU A 224 24.57 -10.86 -10.54
N ALA A 225 24.31 -10.14 -9.43
CA ALA A 225 23.35 -10.55 -8.41
C ALA A 225 21.92 -10.71 -8.97
N VAL A 226 21.43 -9.74 -9.75
CA VAL A 226 20.10 -9.80 -10.39
C VAL A 226 20.05 -10.86 -11.50
N SER A 227 21.14 -11.10 -12.23
CA SER A 227 21.21 -12.13 -13.29
C SER A 227 21.31 -13.56 -12.77
N SER A 228 21.74 -13.76 -11.52
CA SER A 228 21.73 -15.07 -10.85
C SER A 228 20.34 -15.52 -10.40
N TYR A 229 19.34 -14.64 -10.50
CA TYR A 229 17.95 -14.86 -10.11
C TYR A 229 17.13 -15.39 -11.30
N ASN A 230 16.55 -16.59 -11.16
CA ASN A 230 15.59 -17.13 -12.12
C ASN A 230 14.15 -17.04 -11.58
N GLU A 231 13.19 -16.74 -12.47
CA GLU A 231 11.77 -16.42 -12.21
C GLU A 231 10.93 -17.50 -11.48
N VAL A 232 11.53 -18.62 -11.07
CA VAL A 232 10.84 -19.78 -10.46
C VAL A 232 11.21 -19.98 -8.99
N THR A 233 11.81 -18.97 -8.35
CA THR A 233 12.44 -19.12 -7.03
C THR A 233 11.46 -18.81 -5.87
N PRO A 234 11.17 -19.76 -4.95
CA PRO A 234 10.32 -19.54 -3.78
C PRO A 234 10.79 -18.38 -2.89
N LEU A 235 9.88 -17.69 -2.21
CA LEU A 235 10.18 -16.46 -1.45
C LEU A 235 11.28 -16.64 -0.39
N LYS A 236 11.32 -17.80 0.27
CA LYS A 236 12.37 -18.15 1.25
C LYS A 236 13.77 -18.17 0.63
N ASP A 237 13.87 -18.61 -0.63
CA ASP A 237 15.11 -18.78 -1.34
C ASP A 237 15.63 -17.39 -1.80
N VAL A 238 14.70 -16.47 -2.12
CA VAL A 238 14.99 -15.05 -2.40
C VAL A 238 15.60 -14.34 -1.18
N VAL A 239 15.06 -14.58 0.02
CA VAL A 239 15.61 -14.00 1.27
C VAL A 239 17.03 -14.51 1.54
N SER A 240 17.27 -15.82 1.40
CA SER A 240 18.60 -16.39 1.59
C SER A 240 19.62 -15.88 0.58
N SER A 241 19.25 -15.78 -0.70
CA SER A 241 20.13 -15.22 -1.73
C SER A 241 20.44 -13.74 -1.49
N TYR A 242 19.45 -12.95 -1.05
CA TYR A 242 19.66 -11.54 -0.71
C TYR A 242 20.64 -11.35 0.46
N ASN A 243 20.50 -12.13 1.53
CA ASN A 243 21.43 -12.10 2.67
C ASN A 243 22.85 -12.49 2.22
N GLU A 244 22.98 -13.52 1.39
CA GLU A 244 24.27 -13.95 0.84
C GLU A 244 24.90 -12.87 -0.06
N ILE A 245 24.10 -12.10 -0.80
CA ILE A 245 24.56 -10.97 -1.61
C ILE A 245 25.03 -9.81 -0.72
N ILE A 246 24.30 -9.47 0.36
CA ILE A 246 24.74 -8.44 1.32
C ILE A 246 26.06 -8.88 1.97
N ASP A 247 26.17 -10.13 2.38
CA ASP A 247 27.38 -10.66 3.02
C ASP A 247 28.58 -10.67 2.06
N ARG A 248 28.36 -11.00 0.77
CA ARG A 248 29.41 -10.96 -0.27
C ARG A 248 29.79 -9.54 -0.71
N SER A 249 28.87 -8.58 -0.66
CA SER A 249 29.10 -7.17 -1.05
C SER A 249 29.61 -6.30 0.10
N CYS A 250 29.82 -6.88 1.27
CA CYS A 250 30.31 -6.21 2.48
C CYS A 250 31.82 -5.92 2.38
N ASN A 251 32.19 -4.93 1.57
CA ASN A 251 33.43 -4.18 1.73
C ASN A 251 33.09 -2.85 2.44
N LYS A 252 33.80 -2.54 3.53
CA LYS A 252 33.47 -1.42 4.45
C LYS A 252 33.39 -0.03 3.79
N ASP A 253 33.87 0.12 2.56
CA ASP A 253 33.96 1.40 1.85
C ASP A 253 32.98 1.56 0.66
N CYS A 254 32.02 0.65 0.46
CA CYS A 254 31.09 0.76 -0.67
C CYS A 254 29.99 1.82 -0.42
N LYS A 255 29.98 2.92 -1.18
CA LYS A 255 28.93 3.96 -1.11
C LYS A 255 27.53 3.43 -1.44
N ILE A 256 27.44 2.35 -2.22
CA ILE A 256 26.18 1.69 -2.60
C ILE A 256 25.59 0.95 -1.38
N THR A 257 26.40 0.25 -0.59
CA THR A 257 25.92 -0.43 0.63
C THR A 257 25.52 0.55 1.72
N ASN A 258 26.16 1.72 1.80
CA ASN A 258 25.69 2.81 2.67
C ASN A 258 24.38 3.44 2.19
N SER A 259 24.14 3.56 0.88
CA SER A 259 22.84 4.02 0.36
C SER A 259 21.74 2.98 0.55
N LEU A 260 22.06 1.69 0.48
CA LEU A 260 21.15 0.57 0.80
C LEU A 260 20.83 0.52 2.29
N ARG A 261 21.83 0.64 3.17
CA ARG A 261 21.61 0.77 4.64
C ARG A 261 20.80 2.01 4.99
N ASN A 262 21.05 3.13 4.32
CA ASN A 262 20.29 4.36 4.52
C ASN A 262 18.86 4.26 3.96
N HIS A 263 18.60 3.46 2.93
CA HIS A 263 17.23 3.18 2.47
C HIS A 263 16.45 2.31 3.44
N VAL A 264 17.10 1.34 4.09
CA VAL A 264 16.51 0.55 5.18
C VAL A 264 16.22 1.43 6.40
N ASN A 265 17.03 2.46 6.68
CA ASN A 265 16.84 3.38 7.82
C ASN A 265 16.00 4.65 7.53
N CYS A 266 15.72 4.99 6.27
CA CYS A 266 15.07 6.28 5.96
C CYS A 266 13.54 6.31 6.12
N GLN A 267 12.85 5.18 6.33
CA GLN A 267 11.41 5.21 6.66
C GLN A 267 11.13 5.19 8.16
N GLU A 268 12.08 4.79 9.01
CA GLU A 268 11.93 4.88 10.46
C GLU A 268 12.51 6.18 11.03
N MET A 269 13.58 6.74 10.42
CA MET A 269 14.15 8.01 10.88
C MET A 269 13.36 9.26 10.46
N CYS A 270 12.46 9.18 9.46
CA CYS A 270 11.59 10.33 9.12
C CYS A 270 10.40 10.52 10.08
N MET A 271 10.24 9.66 11.09
CA MET A 271 9.25 9.82 12.16
C MET A 271 9.85 10.30 13.49
N ALA A 272 11.17 10.53 13.55
CA ALA A 272 11.84 11.10 14.72
C ALA A 272 12.73 12.27 14.29
N GLY A 273 12.23 13.49 14.48
CA GLY A 273 13.07 14.70 14.50
C GLY A 273 12.94 15.60 13.28
N ASN A 274 12.05 16.60 13.40
CA ASN A 274 12.33 17.93 12.88
C ASN A 274 11.62 18.99 13.76
N GLN A 275 12.09 19.11 14.99
CA GLN A 275 12.31 20.43 15.58
C GLN A 275 13.83 20.65 15.56
N THR A 276 14.33 21.24 14.49
CA THR A 276 15.61 21.95 14.56
C THR A 276 15.45 23.23 13.75
N ILE A 277 15.21 24.29 14.52
CA ILE A 277 15.25 25.68 14.10
C ILE A 277 16.64 25.95 13.51
N GLN A 278 16.69 26.34 12.23
CA GLN A 278 17.83 27.08 11.71
C GLN A 278 17.83 28.47 12.35
N SER A 279 18.73 28.70 13.30
CA SER A 279 19.14 30.03 13.72
C SER A 279 20.60 30.24 13.31
N ASP A 280 20.79 30.89 12.16
CA ASP A 280 22.05 31.56 11.88
C ASP A 280 22.16 32.85 12.71
N LYS A 281 23.35 33.02 13.29
CA LYS A 281 23.76 34.05 14.24
C LYS A 281 23.66 35.47 13.67
N ILE A 282 23.17 36.43 14.46
CA ILE A 282 23.79 37.76 14.61
C ILE A 282 23.70 38.20 16.08
N GLU A 283 24.80 38.78 16.52
CA GLU A 283 25.26 39.20 17.84
C GLU A 283 24.33 40.17 18.61
N GLN A 284 24.29 40.03 19.94
CA GLN A 284 24.68 41.03 20.96
C GLN A 284 23.88 40.83 22.26
N GLY A 285 24.58 40.87 23.41
CA GLY A 285 23.97 41.19 24.70
C GLY A 285 24.01 40.09 25.77
N GLU A 286 25.14 40.04 26.48
CA GLU A 286 25.31 39.88 27.93
C GLU A 286 24.14 39.39 28.85
N GLN A 287 24.53 38.47 29.76
CA GLN A 287 24.16 38.29 31.18
C GLN A 287 23.38 37.03 31.64
N ASN A 288 23.96 36.42 32.69
CA ASN A 288 23.37 35.61 33.79
C ASN A 288 23.12 34.11 33.55
N THR A 289 24.04 33.23 33.98
CA THR A 289 24.29 32.61 35.31
C THR A 289 23.53 31.31 35.57
N GLN A 290 24.31 30.24 35.76
CA GLN A 290 24.06 29.06 36.60
C GLN A 290 22.81 28.21 36.33
N GLN A 291 22.85 27.35 35.30
CA GLN A 291 22.09 26.10 35.27
C GLN A 291 22.63 25.11 34.22
N GLY A 292 23.93 24.77 34.28
CA GLY A 292 24.59 23.86 33.34
C GLY A 292 24.83 22.44 33.87
N ASP A 293 25.10 22.26 35.16
CA ASP A 293 25.75 21.03 35.64
C ASP A 293 24.81 19.98 36.26
N LYS A 294 23.53 19.97 35.88
CA LYS A 294 22.55 18.94 36.34
C LYS A 294 21.80 18.21 35.23
N ILE A 295 22.08 18.52 33.97
CA ILE A 295 21.41 17.87 32.83
C ILE A 295 22.25 16.73 32.25
N GLU A 296 23.59 16.79 32.32
CA GLU A 296 24.45 15.76 31.70
C GLU A 296 24.49 14.41 32.44
N GLN A 297 24.19 14.34 33.75
CA GLN A 297 24.23 13.06 34.49
C GLN A 297 22.95 12.23 34.39
N ASN A 298 21.83 12.80 33.93
CA ASN A 298 20.56 12.07 33.74
C ASN A 298 20.38 11.53 32.31
N THR A 299 21.21 11.94 31.36
CA THR A 299 21.19 11.47 29.97
C THR A 299 21.98 10.17 29.78
N GLU A 300 23.06 9.94 30.53
CA GLU A 300 23.87 8.73 30.38
C GLU A 300 23.22 7.48 31.00
N GLN A 301 22.41 7.64 32.06
CA GLN A 301 21.71 6.50 32.69
C GLN A 301 20.43 6.04 31.95
N ASN A 302 19.88 6.86 31.05
CA ASN A 302 18.71 6.48 30.25
C ASN A 302 19.09 5.79 28.93
N ILE A 303 20.30 6.01 28.41
CA ILE A 303 20.78 5.38 27.16
C ILE A 303 21.09 3.89 27.39
N GLU A 304 21.65 3.51 28.54
CA GLU A 304 21.92 2.09 28.86
C GLU A 304 20.66 1.25 29.14
N GLN A 305 19.54 1.88 29.53
CA GLN A 305 18.25 1.19 29.72
C GLN A 305 17.45 1.07 28.41
N ASP A 306 17.64 2.00 27.47
CA ASP A 306 17.03 1.90 26.14
C ASP A 306 17.76 0.89 25.24
N ASP A 307 19.09 0.76 25.35
CA ASP A 307 19.86 -0.23 24.58
C ASP A 307 19.55 -1.69 24.98
N GLN A 308 19.22 -1.95 26.25
CA GLN A 308 18.78 -3.30 26.68
C GLN A 308 17.33 -3.64 26.29
N ASN A 309 16.48 -2.63 26.04
CA ASN A 309 15.11 -2.82 25.55
C ASN A 309 15.04 -2.96 24.01
N ILE A 310 16.07 -2.51 23.28
CA ILE A 310 16.19 -2.69 21.83
C ILE A 310 16.67 -4.11 21.51
N GLU A 311 17.56 -4.70 22.31
CA GLU A 311 18.02 -6.08 22.08
C GLU A 311 16.94 -7.14 22.39
N GLN A 312 15.99 -6.86 23.29
CA GLN A 312 14.92 -7.81 23.66
C GLN A 312 13.69 -7.81 22.75
N ASN A 313 13.58 -6.90 21.77
CA ASN A 313 12.52 -6.92 20.75
C ASN A 313 12.97 -7.52 19.40
N SER A 314 14.16 -8.13 19.35
CA SER A 314 14.73 -8.71 18.12
C SER A 314 14.46 -10.20 17.94
N GLU A 315 13.66 -10.82 18.81
CA GLU A 315 12.99 -12.08 18.49
C GLU A 315 11.75 -11.79 17.62
N GLU A 316 11.98 -11.28 16.40
CA GLU A 316 11.04 -11.52 15.30
C GLU A 316 10.98 -13.05 15.14
N SER A 317 9.98 -13.67 15.78
CA SER A 317 9.68 -15.08 15.61
C SER A 317 9.66 -15.39 14.11
N GLN A 318 10.50 -16.32 13.67
CA GLN A 318 10.56 -16.86 12.31
C GLN A 318 9.23 -17.48 11.81
N GLU A 319 8.14 -17.38 12.59
CA GLU A 319 6.82 -17.94 12.36
C GLU A 319 5.91 -16.89 11.74
N ASP A 320 5.94 -16.76 10.40
CA ASP A 320 4.75 -16.47 9.55
C ASP A 320 5.07 -15.99 8.13
N LEU A 321 6.32 -16.10 7.69
CA LEU A 321 6.67 -15.72 6.32
C LEU A 321 5.83 -16.50 5.30
N VAL A 322 4.95 -15.77 4.61
CA VAL A 322 4.15 -16.29 3.50
C VAL A 322 5.10 -16.58 2.36
N SER A 323 5.21 -17.85 1.99
CA SER A 323 6.16 -18.32 0.97
C SER A 323 5.64 -18.20 -0.47
N GLU A 324 4.32 -18.18 -0.64
CA GLU A 324 3.65 -18.13 -1.94
C GLU A 324 2.28 -17.46 -1.78
N ILE A 325 1.98 -16.48 -2.64
CA ILE A 325 0.71 -15.75 -2.63
C ILE A 325 -0.03 -16.03 -3.94
N PHE A 326 -1.26 -16.52 -3.83
CA PHE A 326 -2.19 -16.61 -4.96
C PHE A 326 -3.23 -15.51 -4.81
N PHE A 327 -3.34 -14.62 -5.80
CA PHE A 327 -4.38 -13.59 -5.80
C PHE A 327 -5.51 -13.96 -6.75
N PHE A 328 -6.72 -13.98 -6.24
CA PHE A 328 -7.94 -14.25 -6.99
C PHE A 328 -8.69 -12.93 -7.21
N GLY A 329 -8.93 -12.57 -8.46
CA GLY A 329 -9.60 -11.31 -8.85
C GLY A 329 -10.29 -11.42 -10.21
N ASP A 330 -11.34 -10.63 -10.43
CA ASP A 330 -12.14 -10.63 -11.67
C ASP A 330 -11.87 -9.41 -12.56
N MET A 331 -11.36 -8.31 -12.00
CA MET A 331 -11.21 -7.02 -12.70
C MET A 331 -9.76 -6.79 -13.15
N ILE A 332 -9.31 -7.63 -14.09
CA ILE A 332 -7.90 -7.83 -14.44
C ILE A 332 -7.38 -7.05 -15.66
N GLU A 333 -8.18 -6.16 -16.26
CA GLU A 333 -7.72 -5.36 -17.42
C GLU A 333 -6.97 -4.10 -16.98
N GLU A 334 -6.09 -3.56 -17.83
CA GLU A 334 -5.33 -2.35 -17.53
C GLU A 334 -6.24 -1.18 -17.11
N GLY A 335 -5.95 -0.60 -15.95
CA GLY A 335 -6.75 0.48 -15.35
C GLY A 335 -7.98 0.01 -14.55
N GLN A 336 -8.20 -1.31 -14.45
CA GLN A 336 -9.13 -1.90 -13.48
C GLN A 336 -8.41 -2.21 -12.16
N ASN A 337 -9.17 -2.39 -11.08
CA ASN A 337 -8.66 -2.36 -9.71
C ASN A 337 -7.88 -3.61 -9.26
N ASP A 338 -7.94 -4.73 -9.99
CA ASP A 338 -7.12 -5.91 -9.68
C ASP A 338 -5.81 -5.94 -10.48
N TYR A 339 -5.72 -5.17 -11.57
CA TYR A 339 -4.65 -5.29 -12.56
C TYR A 339 -3.25 -5.25 -11.95
N GLU A 340 -2.93 -4.21 -11.17
CA GLU A 340 -1.59 -4.03 -10.61
C GLU A 340 -1.18 -5.19 -9.71
N LEU A 341 -2.10 -5.71 -8.88
CA LEU A 341 -1.83 -6.85 -8.02
C LEU A 341 -1.78 -8.18 -8.79
N MET A 342 -2.55 -8.30 -9.88
CA MET A 342 -2.56 -9.48 -10.74
C MET A 342 -1.27 -9.66 -11.53
N GLN A 343 -0.62 -8.55 -11.89
CA GLN A 343 0.65 -8.55 -12.59
C GLN A 343 1.87 -8.49 -11.64
N HIS A 344 1.65 -8.42 -10.32
CA HIS A 344 2.74 -8.20 -9.38
C HIS A 344 3.67 -9.42 -9.29
N PRO A 345 5.00 -9.28 -9.41
CA PRO A 345 5.95 -10.41 -9.49
C PRO A 345 5.97 -11.36 -8.28
N LEU A 346 5.53 -10.90 -7.11
CA LEU A 346 5.45 -11.72 -5.89
C LEU A 346 4.13 -12.49 -5.75
N VAL A 347 3.23 -12.38 -6.73
CA VAL A 347 1.88 -12.90 -6.67
C VAL A 347 1.64 -13.78 -7.89
N THR A 348 1.19 -15.01 -7.64
CA THR A 348 0.62 -15.84 -8.71
C THR A 348 -0.81 -15.38 -8.96
N GLY A 349 -1.01 -14.72 -10.08
CA GLY A 349 -2.32 -14.22 -10.46
C GLY A 349 -3.28 -15.31 -10.93
N VAL A 350 -4.43 -15.43 -10.29
CA VAL A 350 -5.53 -16.35 -10.60
C VAL A 350 -6.78 -15.57 -11.01
N PRO A 351 -6.96 -15.25 -12.31
CA PRO A 351 -8.15 -14.54 -12.75
C PRO A 351 -9.40 -15.40 -12.54
N VAL A 352 -10.51 -14.84 -12.06
CA VAL A 352 -11.79 -15.54 -11.83
C VAL A 352 -12.94 -14.84 -12.56
N LYS A 353 -14.04 -15.57 -12.76
CA LYS A 353 -15.26 -15.03 -13.43
C LYS A 353 -16.46 -14.91 -12.51
N SER A 354 -16.46 -15.64 -11.41
CA SER A 354 -17.55 -15.67 -10.43
C SER A 354 -17.09 -16.32 -9.12
N PRO A 355 -17.88 -16.21 -8.03
CA PRO A 355 -17.63 -16.94 -6.78
C PRO A 355 -17.46 -18.44 -6.95
N GLU A 356 -18.24 -19.06 -7.84
CA GLU A 356 -18.17 -20.50 -8.12
C GLU A 356 -16.85 -20.88 -8.82
N ASP A 357 -16.40 -20.04 -9.76
CA ASP A 357 -15.10 -20.20 -10.44
C ASP A 357 -13.94 -20.01 -9.44
N THR A 358 -14.05 -19.06 -8.51
CA THR A 358 -13.10 -18.88 -7.40
C THR A 358 -12.97 -20.16 -6.56
N MET A 359 -14.10 -20.76 -6.16
CA MET A 359 -14.10 -22.02 -5.40
C MET A 359 -13.45 -23.16 -6.18
N LEU A 360 -13.72 -23.26 -7.47
CA LEU A 360 -13.16 -24.29 -8.35
C LEU A 360 -11.64 -24.15 -8.46
N LYS A 361 -11.14 -22.96 -8.77
CA LYS A 361 -9.70 -22.68 -8.91
C LYS A 361 -8.93 -22.88 -7.61
N CYS A 362 -9.52 -22.50 -6.48
CA CYS A 362 -8.94 -22.80 -5.17
C CYS A 362 -8.72 -24.31 -4.98
N LYS A 363 -9.74 -25.13 -5.29
CA LYS A 363 -9.65 -26.60 -5.18
C LYS A 363 -8.61 -27.18 -6.13
N GLU A 364 -8.53 -26.68 -7.36
CA GLU A 364 -7.53 -27.11 -8.34
C GLU A 364 -6.10 -26.81 -7.86
N ILE A 365 -5.87 -25.61 -7.32
CA ILE A 365 -4.57 -25.22 -6.78
C ILE A 365 -4.22 -26.09 -5.57
N LEU A 366 -5.14 -26.30 -4.61
CA LEU A 366 -4.89 -27.19 -3.46
C LEU A 366 -4.52 -28.60 -3.91
N LYS A 367 -5.27 -29.18 -4.86
CA LYS A 367 -4.99 -30.50 -5.42
C LYS A 367 -3.62 -30.56 -6.09
N SER A 368 -3.26 -29.54 -6.87
CA SER A 368 -1.94 -29.44 -7.51
C SER A 368 -0.78 -29.36 -6.50
N LYS A 369 -1.05 -28.83 -5.30
CA LYS A 369 -0.08 -28.71 -4.20
C LYS A 369 -0.07 -29.93 -3.28
N GLY A 370 -0.96 -30.91 -3.50
CA GLY A 370 -1.11 -32.09 -2.64
C GLY A 370 -1.70 -31.76 -1.26
N LEU A 371 -2.50 -30.69 -1.17
CA LEU A 371 -3.13 -30.20 0.06
C LEU A 371 -4.62 -30.58 0.17
N PHE A 372 -5.17 -31.31 -0.79
CA PHE A 372 -6.57 -31.73 -0.82
C PHE A 372 -6.72 -33.12 -1.40
#